data_AF-A0A6B3EV34-F1
#
_entry.id   AF-A0A6B3EV34-F1
#
_cell.length_a   1.000
_cell.length_b   1.000
_cell.length_c   1.000
_cell.angle_alpha   90.00
_cell.angle_beta   90.00
_cell.angle_gamma   90.00
#
_symmetry.space_group_name_H-M   'P 1'
#
loop_
_entity.id
_entity.type
_entity.pdbx_description
1 polymer ?
#
loop_
_entity_poly.entity_id
_entity_poly.type
_entity_poly.pdbx_seq_one_letter_code
_entity_poly.pdbx_strand_id
1 'polypeptide(L)' 'TDIGQALHRAGELLHRYGSPDNERLIVLVSDGAHVPQFAEERSGESVQGTQDPVALMEELHTGLGIRLHTVGISAPDYF' A
#
# COMPACT_ATOMS: atom_id res chain seq x y z
N THR A 1 11.28 6.73 0.17
CA THR A 1 10.08 6.55 1.02
C THR A 1 9.74 5.08 1.12
N ASP A 2 9.51 4.55 2.33
CA ASP A 2 9.07 3.17 2.52
C ASP A 2 7.52 3.12 2.48
N ILE A 3 6.98 2.84 1.29
CA ILE A 3 5.53 2.77 1.05
C ILE A 3 4.91 1.59 1.79
N GLY A 4 5.64 0.47 1.90
CA GLY A 4 5.16 -0.73 2.60
C GLY A 4 4.91 -0.46 4.07
N GLN A 5 5.86 0.14 4.77
CA GLN A 5 5.65 0.53 6.17
C GLN A 5 4.55 1.58 6.37
N ALA A 6 4.45 2.55 5.46
CA ALA A 6 3.39 3.56 5.54
C ALA A 6 1.99 2.94 5.40
N LEU A 7 1.81 2.03 4.44
CA LEU A 7 0.55 1.31 4.24
C LEU A 7 0.22 0.39 5.40
N HIS A 8 1.21 -0.36 5.92
CA HIS A 8 1.01 -1.23 7.07
C HIS A 8 0.54 -0.42 8.28
N ARG A 9 1.20 0.71 8.55
CA ARG A 9 0.84 1.58 9.66
C ARG A 9 -0.56 2.19 9.49
N ALA A 10 -0.91 2.60 8.28
CA ALA A 10 -2.26 3.10 7.99
C ALA A 10 -3.32 2.02 8.21
N GLY A 11 -3.06 0.78 7.77
CA GLY A 11 -3.93 -0.38 8.00
C GLY A 11 -4.15 -0.66 9.49
N GLU A 12 -3.09 -0.67 10.29
CA GLU A 12 -3.20 -0.83 11.75
C GLU A 12 -4.06 0.25 12.41
N LEU A 13 -3.86 1.52 12.04
CA LEU A 13 -4.61 2.63 12.60
C LEU A 13 -6.09 2.52 12.26
N LEU A 14 -6.40 2.19 11.00
CA LEU A 14 -7.76 2.03 10.53
C LEU A 14 -8.45 0.82 11.16
N HIS A 15 -7.72 -0.28 11.35
CA HIS A 15 -8.24 -1.46 12.03
C HIS A 15 -8.52 -1.20 13.52
N ARG A 16 -7.63 -0.49 14.21
CA ARG A 16 -7.73 -0.25 15.65
C ARG A 16 -8.73 0.82 16.03
N TYR A 17 -8.81 1.90 15.25
CA TYR A 17 -9.57 3.10 15.61
C TYR A 17 -10.73 3.40 14.67
N GLY A 18 -10.85 2.68 13.54
CA GLY A 18 -11.98 2.83 12.63
C GLY A 18 -13.27 2.28 13.22
N SER A 19 -14.39 2.94 12.94
CA SER A 19 -15.71 2.38 13.24
C SER A 19 -15.93 1.12 12.39
N PRO A 20 -16.33 -0.01 12.98
CA PRO A 20 -16.51 -1.26 12.25
C PRO A 20 -17.60 -1.18 11.18
N ASP A 21 -18.58 -0.30 11.34
CA ASP A 21 -19.71 -0.12 10.42
C ASP A 21 -19.39 0.79 9.22
N ASN A 22 -18.18 1.37 9.16
CA ASN A 22 -17.78 2.25 8.07
C ASN A 22 -17.04 1.48 6.97
N GLU A 23 -17.22 1.94 5.73
CA GLU A 23 -16.28 1.61 4.67
C GLU A 23 -14.88 2.11 5.04
N ARG A 24 -13.90 1.26 4.77
CA ARG A 24 -12.49 1.49 5.10
C ARG A 24 -11.73 1.83 3.83
N LEU A 25 -11.11 3.00 3.78
CA LEU A 25 -10.37 3.49 2.62
C LEU A 25 -9.01 4.07 3.03
N ILE A 26 -7.96 3.64 2.35
CA ILE A 26 -6.64 4.28 2.36
C ILE A 26 -6.44 4.95 0.99
N VAL A 27 -5.92 6.18 0.99
CA VAL A 27 -5.52 6.88 -0.23
C VAL A 27 -4.02 7.12 -0.19
N LEU A 28 -3.27 6.47 -1.08
CA LEU A 28 -1.84 6.65 -1.27
C LEU A 28 -1.60 7.78 -2.29
N VAL A 29 -1.00 8.89 -1.85
CA VAL A 29 -0.55 9.96 -2.74
C VAL A 29 0.96 9.88 -2.85
N SER A 30 1.49 9.68 -4.05
CA SER A 30 2.93 9.45 -4.26
C SER A 30 3.39 9.90 -5.64
N ASP A 31 4.65 10.32 -5.74
CA ASP A 31 5.33 10.59 -7.02
C ASP A 31 5.85 9.33 -7.71
N GLY A 32 5.67 8.17 -7.10
CA GLY A 32 6.07 6.88 -7.64
C GLY A 32 7.58 6.63 -7.63
N ALA A 33 8.40 7.58 -7.18
CA ALA A 33 9.86 7.52 -7.28
C ALA A 33 10.51 6.39 -6.45
N HIS A 34 9.77 5.80 -5.52
CA HIS A 34 10.26 4.80 -4.57
C HIS A 34 9.43 3.52 -4.52
N VAL A 35 8.59 3.24 -5.52
CA VAL A 35 8.03 1.90 -5.66
C VAL A 35 9.16 0.99 -6.17
N PRO A 36 9.62 0.00 -5.39
CA PRO A 36 10.66 -0.90 -5.88
C PRO A 36 10.16 -1.56 -7.15
N GLN A 37 10.93 -1.46 -8.23
CA GLN A 37 10.68 -2.25 -9.43
C GLN A 37 10.78 -3.72 -9.00
N PHE A 38 9.67 -4.44 -9.08
CA PHE A 38 9.64 -5.87 -8.84
C PHE A 38 10.71 -6.49 -9.73
N ALA A 39 11.68 -7.18 -9.12
CA ALA A 39 12.52 -8.07 -9.88
C ALA A 39 11.58 -9.10 -10.49
N GLU A 40 11.37 -9.01 -11.81
CA GLU A 40 10.91 -10.13 -12.60
C GLU A 40 11.67 -11.36 -12.09
N GLU A 41 10.93 -12.39 -11.66
CA GLU A 41 11.45 -13.64 -11.10
C GLU A 41 11.83 -13.62 -9.59
N ARG A 42 10.83 -13.63 -8.71
CA ARG A 42 10.94 -14.33 -7.41
C ARG A 42 9.73 -15.22 -7.18
N SER A 43 9.65 -16.28 -7.97
CA SER A 43 8.72 -17.39 -7.75
C SER A 43 9.15 -18.17 -6.50
N GLY A 44 8.36 -18.11 -5.43
CA GLY A 44 8.41 -19.07 -4.33
C GLY A 44 9.11 -18.65 -3.03
N GLU A 45 9.56 -17.40 -2.88
CA GLU A 45 10.13 -16.93 -1.61
C GLU A 45 9.06 -16.18 -0.79
N SER A 46 8.81 -16.64 0.43
CA SER A 46 7.88 -15.98 1.36
C SER A 46 8.54 -14.70 1.89
N VAL A 47 8.40 -13.62 1.13
CA VAL A 47 8.89 -12.30 1.50
C VAL A 47 7.96 -11.73 2.57
N GLN A 48 8.53 -11.19 3.65
CA GLN A 48 7.78 -10.56 4.74
C GLN A 48 6.81 -9.52 4.19
N GLY A 49 5.54 -9.55 4.65
CA GLY A 49 4.43 -8.79 4.06
C GLY A 49 4.62 -7.27 3.96
N THR A 50 5.56 -6.67 4.69
CA THR A 50 5.88 -5.23 4.56
C THR A 50 6.87 -4.91 3.43
N GLN A 51 7.60 -5.91 2.91
CA GLN A 51 8.60 -5.74 1.85
C GLN A 51 8.02 -5.96 0.45
N ASP A 52 6.82 -6.53 0.35
CA ASP A 52 6.05 -6.62 -0.89
C ASP A 52 4.77 -5.77 -0.76
N PRO A 53 4.77 -4.55 -1.34
CA PRO A 53 3.60 -3.67 -1.31
C PRO A 53 2.36 -4.29 -1.96
N VAL A 54 2.52 -5.17 -2.97
CA VAL A 54 1.37 -5.80 -3.65
C VAL A 54 0.74 -6.85 -2.75
N ALA A 55 1.55 -7.71 -2.12
CA ALA A 55 1.06 -8.69 -1.15
C ALA A 55 0.38 -7.99 0.05
N LEU A 56 0.96 -6.88 0.54
CA LEU A 56 0.35 -6.07 1.59
C LEU A 56 -1.01 -5.49 1.17
N MET A 57 -1.13 -5.02 -0.07
CA MET A 57 -2.39 -4.52 -0.60
C MET A 57 -3.46 -5.61 -0.66
N GLU A 58 -3.08 -6.82 -1.08
CA GLU A 58 -3.98 -7.97 -1.11
C GLU A 58 -4.43 -8.36 0.31
N GLU A 59 -3.52 -8.34 1.29
CA GLU A 59 -3.84 -8.62 2.70
C GLU A 59 -4.78 -7.56 3.29
N LEU A 60 -4.52 -6.27 3.03
CA LEU A 60 -5.38 -5.17 3.47
C LEU A 60 -6.80 -5.29 2.89
N HIS A 61 -6.89 -5.69 1.63
CA HIS A 61 -8.17 -5.84 0.94
C HIS A 61 -8.95 -7.07 1.42
N THR A 62 -8.32 -8.24 1.39
CA THR A 62 -8.98 -9.53 1.66
C THR A 62 -9.13 -9.82 3.15
N GLY A 63 -8.12 -9.47 3.95
CA GLY A 63 -8.10 -9.75 5.39
C GLY A 63 -8.81 -8.67 6.24
N LEU A 64 -8.77 -7.41 5.80
CA LEU A 64 -9.26 -6.29 6.61
C LEU A 64 -10.39 -5.48 5.95
N GLY A 65 -10.79 -5.83 4.73
CA GLY A 65 -11.84 -5.12 3.99
C GLY A 65 -11.47 -3.66 3.67
N ILE A 66 -10.19 -3.33 3.64
CA ILE A 66 -9.70 -1.97 3.41
C ILE A 66 -9.53 -1.79 1.90
N ARG A 67 -10.19 -0.77 1.35
CA ARG A 67 -10.02 -0.34 -0.03
C ARG A 67 -8.76 0.54 -0.12
N LEU A 68 -7.96 0.36 -1.16
CA LEU A 68 -6.81 1.22 -1.44
C LEU A 68 -7.03 1.97 -2.75
N HIS A 69 -6.76 3.28 -2.74
CA HIS A 69 -6.73 4.10 -3.94
C HIS A 69 -5.40 4.83 -4.05
N THR A 70 -4.82 4.90 -5.25
CA THR A 70 -3.52 5.53 -5.47
C THR A 70 -3.67 6.74 -6.39
N VAL A 71 -3.10 7.86 -5.98
CA VAL A 71 -3.03 9.12 -6.73
C VAL A 71 -1.56 9.44 -7.01
N GLY A 72 -1.20 9.41 -8.29
CA GLY A 72 0.12 9.84 -8.74
C GLY A 72 0.24 11.36 -8.74
N ILE A 73 1.32 11.90 -8.18
CA ILE A 73 1.68 13.32 -8.30
C ILE A 73 2.97 13.47 -9.08
N SER A 74 3.00 14.36 -10.08
CA SER A 74 4.23 14.71 -10.79
C SER A 74 4.48 16.20 -10.64
N ALA A 75 5.75 16.59 -10.60
CA ALA A 75 6.11 18.00 -10.76
C ALA A 75 5.78 18.45 -12.20
N PRO A 76 5.30 19.68 -12.40
CA PRO A 76 4.96 20.22 -13.72
C PRO A 76 6.18 20.57 -14.61
N ASP A 77 7.31 19.87 -14.47
CA ASP A 77 8.56 20.21 -15.15
C ASP A 77 8.88 19.27 -16.30
N TYR A 78 8.03 19.20 -17.33
CA TYR A 78 8.38 18.79 -18.70
C TYR A 78 7.29 19.25 -19.69
N PHE A 79 7.26 20.55 -20.03
CA PHE A 79 6.68 21.07 -21.28
C PHE A 79 7.68 22.01 -21.93
#